data_AF-A0A6G1RGF7-F1
#
_entry.id   AF-A0A6G1RGF7-F1
#
_cell.length_a   1.000
_cell.length_b   1.000
_cell.length_c   1.000
_cell.angle_alpha   90.00
_cell.angle_beta   90.00
_cell.angle_gamma   90.00
#
_symmetry.space_group_name_H-M   'P 1'
#
loop_
_entity.id
_entity.type
_entity.pdbx_description
1 polymer ?
#
loop_
_entity_poly.entity_id
_entity_poly.type
_entity_poly.pdbx_seq_one_letter_code
_entity_poly.pdbx_strand_id
1 'polypeptide(L)'
;IKGRLFACKRSLTFTVNIDEPRYKGPDDTPRSLSLTLSSKQTLESIEVDLLPAYDALGQVIGNTPPDARVYVELLNASISPGEFSPCFTELQKKFVKCYPAKLKNLLRLVKHWYKEVLKPQHPTADLPPKYALELLTIYAWEVGTDSSESFNMAEGFRTVLELLCQH
;
A
#
# COMPACT_ATOMS: atom_id res chain seq x y z
N ILE A 1 28.97 3.92 14.80
CA ILE A 1 27.53 4.02 14.39
C ILE A 1 26.80 5.13 15.15
N LYS A 2 26.75 5.13 16.49
CA LYS A 2 26.05 6.15 17.31
C LYS A 2 26.44 7.62 17.00
N GLY A 3 27.73 7.92 16.82
CA GLY A 3 28.19 9.28 16.48
C GLY A 3 27.75 9.77 15.09
N ARG A 4 27.69 8.88 14.09
CA ARG A 4 27.19 9.21 12.74
C ARG A 4 25.69 9.44 12.73
N LEU A 5 24.94 8.66 13.52
CA LEU A 5 23.50 8.86 13.75
C LEU A 5 23.21 10.23 14.39
N PHE A 6 23.99 10.61 15.40
CA PHE A 6 23.82 11.90 16.07
C PHE A 6 24.16 13.09 15.17
N ALA A 7 25.25 13.00 14.40
CA ALA A 7 25.60 14.01 13.41
C ALA A 7 24.52 14.15 12.32
N CYS A 8 24.02 13.02 11.81
CA CYS A 8 22.93 12.98 10.85
C CYS A 8 21.67 13.64 11.43
N LYS A 9 21.27 13.33 12.67
CA LYS A 9 20.09 13.91 13.32
C LYS A 9 20.15 15.45 13.44
N ARG A 10 21.35 16.04 13.60
CA ARG A 10 21.53 17.52 13.62
C ARG A 10 21.41 18.17 12.25
N SER A 11 21.74 17.47 11.17
CA SER A 11 21.64 18.01 9.80
C SER A 11 20.27 17.83 9.15
N LEU A 12 19.37 17.03 9.74
CA LEU A 12 18.04 16.81 9.18
C LEU A 12 17.11 18.00 9.43
N THR A 13 16.41 18.41 8.38
CA THR A 13 15.33 19.42 8.41
C THR A 13 14.02 18.88 9.00
N PHE A 14 13.99 17.60 9.37
CA PHE A 14 12.85 16.91 9.97
C PHE A 14 13.24 16.21 11.29
N THR A 15 12.24 15.91 12.11
CA THR A 15 12.36 15.04 13.28
C THR A 15 11.93 13.62 12.92
N VAL A 16 12.45 12.64 13.66
CA VAL A 16 12.13 11.23 13.48
C VAL A 16 11.69 10.68 14.84
N ASN A 17 10.45 10.21 14.90
CA ASN A 17 9.90 9.48 16.04
C ASN A 17 9.71 8.03 15.60
N ILE A 18 10.18 7.08 16.40
CA ILE A 18 10.11 5.65 16.09
C ILE A 18 9.16 5.03 17.11
N ASP A 19 8.14 4.35 16.62
CA ASP A 19 7.15 3.67 17.44
C ASP A 19 7.67 2.28 17.86
N GLU A 20 6.97 1.62 18.78
CA GLU A 20 7.28 0.24 19.12
C GLU A 20 7.07 -0.69 17.91
N PRO A 21 7.91 -1.72 17.72
CA PRO A 21 7.70 -2.69 16.66
C PRO A 21 6.32 -3.34 16.78
N ARG A 22 5.66 -3.53 15.64
CA ARG A 22 4.40 -4.28 15.56
C ARG A 22 4.72 -5.75 15.38
N TYR A 23 4.14 -6.59 16.21
CA TYR A 23 4.37 -8.03 16.21
C TYR A 23 3.17 -8.78 15.63
N LYS A 24 3.41 -9.96 15.05
CA LYS A 24 2.35 -10.83 14.51
C LYS A 24 2.71 -12.30 14.65
N GLY A 25 1.68 -13.13 14.76
CA GLY A 25 1.79 -14.58 14.75
C GLY A 25 1.95 -15.17 16.16
N PRO A 26 1.95 -16.51 16.27
CA PRO A 26 2.03 -17.21 17.55
C PRO A 26 3.37 -17.00 18.26
N ASP A 27 4.44 -16.72 17.51
CA ASP A 27 5.81 -16.58 18.02
C ASP A 27 6.21 -15.11 18.29
N ASP A 28 5.24 -14.18 18.32
CA ASP A 28 5.44 -12.75 18.56
C ASP A 28 6.58 -12.17 17.69
N THR A 29 6.54 -12.48 16.38
CA THR A 29 7.61 -12.08 15.47
C THR A 29 7.47 -10.61 15.07
N PRO A 30 8.54 -9.80 15.14
CA PRO A 30 8.49 -8.40 14.73
C PRO A 30 8.25 -8.30 13.22
N ARG A 31 7.10 -7.74 12.84
CA ARG A 31 6.62 -7.69 11.45
C ARG A 31 6.91 -6.36 10.77
N SER A 32 6.78 -5.27 11.51
CA SER A 32 6.99 -3.93 10.96
C SER A 32 7.39 -2.93 12.04
N LEU A 33 8.12 -1.89 11.64
CA LEU A 33 8.45 -0.74 12.48
C LEU A 33 7.86 0.51 11.86
N SER A 34 7.03 1.23 12.62
CA SER A 34 6.47 2.51 12.17
C SER A 34 7.34 3.66 12.69
N LEU A 35 7.51 4.68 11.87
CA LEU A 35 8.16 5.92 12.27
C LEU A 35 7.43 7.11 11.67
N THR A 36 7.44 8.23 12.39
CA THR A 36 6.88 9.49 11.91
C THR A 36 8.00 10.46 11.60
N LEU A 37 8.02 10.96 10.37
CA LEU A 37 8.89 12.04 9.93
C LEU A 37 8.10 13.34 9.97
N SER A 38 8.49 14.29 10.82
CA SER A 38 7.82 15.61 10.90
C SER A 38 8.76 16.72 10.47
N SER A 39 8.29 17.59 9.58
CA SER A 39 9.04 18.76 9.17
C SER A 39 9.27 19.70 10.35
N LYS A 40 10.46 20.30 10.47
CA LYS A 40 10.72 21.37 11.45
C LYS A 40 10.28 22.74 10.95
N GLN A 41 10.01 22.86 9.65
CA GLN A 41 9.70 24.12 8.96
C GLN A 41 8.21 24.24 8.63
N THR A 42 7.53 23.11 8.43
CA THR A 42 6.11 23.02 8.09
C THR A 42 5.38 22.17 9.13
N LEU A 43 4.04 22.26 9.16
CA LEU A 43 3.21 21.40 10.01
C LEU A 43 2.99 20.00 9.41
N GLU A 44 3.70 19.67 8.33
CA GLU A 44 3.52 18.41 7.62
C GLU A 44 4.29 17.29 8.33
N SER A 45 3.66 16.12 8.34
CA SER A 45 4.27 14.89 8.81
C SER A 45 3.86 13.71 7.93
N ILE A 46 4.72 12.70 7.88
CA ILE A 46 4.45 11.45 7.18
C ILE A 46 4.78 10.27 8.09
N GLU A 47 3.81 9.38 8.23
CA GLU A 47 3.99 8.07 8.83
C GLU A 47 4.59 7.12 7.78
N VAL A 48 5.65 6.42 8.17
CA VAL A 48 6.40 5.49 7.32
C VAL A 48 6.44 4.15 8.03
N ASP A 49 5.97 3.10 7.35
CA ASP A 49 6.09 1.73 7.81
C ASP A 49 7.31 1.07 7.14
N LEU A 50 8.20 0.52 7.97
CA LEU A 50 9.34 -0.29 7.55
C LEU A 50 9.00 -1.76 7.73
N LEU A 51 9.01 -2.52 6.63
CA LEU A 51 8.74 -3.96 6.62
C LEU A 51 9.98 -4.68 6.08
N PRO A 52 10.71 -5.44 6.92
CA PRO A 52 11.73 -6.36 6.44
C PRO A 52 11.09 -7.42 5.53
N ALA A 53 11.70 -7.70 4.39
CA ALA A 53 11.21 -8.69 3.44
C ALA A 53 12.38 -9.44 2.79
N TYR A 54 12.15 -10.70 2.45
CA TYR A 54 13.07 -11.46 1.61
C TYR A 54 12.94 -10.98 0.16
N ASP A 55 14.08 -10.80 -0.52
CA ASP A 55 14.09 -10.41 -1.93
C ASP A 55 13.81 -11.61 -2.83
N ALA A 56 12.53 -11.96 -2.94
CA ALA A 56 12.05 -13.09 -3.73
C ALA A 56 12.11 -12.84 -5.25
N LEU A 57 12.16 -11.58 -5.67
CA LEU A 57 12.10 -11.20 -7.07
C LEU A 57 13.48 -10.94 -7.67
N GLY A 58 14.48 -10.62 -6.84
CA GLY A 58 15.78 -10.16 -7.30
C GLY A 58 15.62 -8.89 -8.13
N GLN A 59 16.32 -8.81 -9.27
CA GLN A 59 16.19 -7.67 -10.17
C GLN A 59 14.89 -7.73 -10.98
N VAL A 60 13.94 -6.84 -10.67
CA VAL A 60 12.72 -6.66 -11.47
C VAL A 60 13.04 -5.83 -12.72
N ILE A 61 13.17 -6.52 -13.87
CA ILE A 61 13.50 -5.88 -15.16
C ILE A 61 12.22 -5.65 -15.98
N GLY A 62 11.94 -4.37 -16.28
CA GLY A 62 10.93 -3.97 -17.27
C GLY A 62 9.52 -4.51 -16.97
N ASN A 63 8.80 -4.94 -18.01
CA ASN A 63 7.45 -5.50 -17.93
C ASN A 63 7.39 -7.03 -17.85
N THR A 64 8.54 -7.69 -17.73
CA THR A 64 8.64 -9.15 -17.71
C THR A 64 7.99 -9.74 -16.44
N PRO A 65 7.21 -10.83 -16.57
CA PRO A 65 6.74 -11.58 -15.42
C PRO A 65 7.92 -12.15 -14.61
N PRO A 66 7.80 -12.29 -13.28
CA PRO A 66 8.77 -13.04 -12.48
C PRO A 66 8.87 -14.50 -12.91
N ASP A 67 9.98 -15.15 -12.57
CA ASP A 67 10.15 -16.59 -12.74
C ASP A 67 9.05 -17.33 -11.95
N ALA A 68 8.35 -18.26 -12.61
CA ALA A 68 7.28 -19.04 -12.00
C ALA A 68 7.75 -19.84 -10.77
N ARG A 69 9.04 -20.20 -10.71
CA ARG A 69 9.65 -20.88 -9.55
C ARG A 69 9.47 -20.10 -8.25
N VAL A 70 9.47 -18.75 -8.30
CA VAL A 70 9.23 -17.89 -7.15
C VAL A 70 7.85 -18.16 -6.54
N TYR A 71 6.83 -18.32 -7.37
CA TYR A 71 5.47 -18.62 -6.90
C TYR A 71 5.33 -20.07 -6.42
N VAL A 72 6.03 -21.02 -7.04
CA VAL A 72 6.07 -22.41 -6.58
C VAL A 72 6.70 -22.51 -5.18
N GLU A 73 7.82 -21.83 -4.96
CA GLU A 73 8.48 -21.75 -3.64
C GLU A 73 7.59 -21.07 -2.61
N LEU A 74 6.89 -19.99 -2.99
CA LEU A 74 5.91 -19.33 -2.14
C LEU A 74 4.79 -20.28 -1.70
N LEU A 75 4.24 -21.09 -2.61
CA LEU A 75 3.20 -22.07 -2.31
C LEU A 75 3.74 -23.19 -1.40
N ASN A 76 4.96 -23.65 -1.65
CA ASN A 76 5.60 -24.70 -0.85
C ASN A 76 5.92 -24.25 0.59
N ALA A 77 6.14 -22.95 0.81
CA ALA A 77 6.42 -22.41 2.13
C ALA A 77 5.27 -22.62 3.13
N SER A 78 4.06 -23.01 2.69
CA SER A 78 2.94 -23.47 3.53
C SER A 78 2.55 -22.50 4.67
N ILE A 79 2.62 -21.20 4.35
CA ILE A 79 2.40 -20.09 5.29
C ILE A 79 1.04 -19.44 5.05
N SER A 80 0.56 -18.63 6.00
CA SER A 80 -0.74 -17.98 5.89
C SER A 80 -0.87 -17.13 4.61
N PRO A 81 -2.03 -17.15 3.92
CA PRO A 81 -2.22 -16.38 2.69
C PRO A 81 -1.85 -14.90 2.86
N GLY A 82 -1.04 -14.38 1.93
CA GLY A 82 -0.63 -12.97 1.90
C GLY A 82 0.44 -12.57 2.92
N GLU A 83 0.98 -13.50 3.71
CA GLU A 83 2.03 -13.20 4.70
C GLU A 83 3.28 -12.59 4.07
N PHE A 84 3.71 -13.13 2.93
CA PHE A 84 4.86 -12.67 2.16
C PHE A 84 4.52 -11.61 1.10
N SER A 85 3.35 -10.97 1.19
CA SER A 85 3.05 -9.83 0.31
C SER A 85 4.14 -8.73 0.28
N PRO A 86 4.89 -8.44 1.37
CA PRO A 86 6.00 -7.49 1.31
C PRO A 86 7.09 -7.84 0.28
N CYS A 87 7.35 -9.13 0.04
CA CYS A 87 8.33 -9.62 -0.92
C CYS A 87 7.96 -9.28 -2.38
N PHE A 88 6.70 -8.91 -2.64
CA PHE A 88 6.16 -8.62 -3.96
C PHE A 88 5.73 -7.15 -4.13
N THR A 89 6.13 -6.26 -3.21
CA THR A 89 5.73 -4.84 -3.21
C THR A 89 6.13 -4.10 -4.49
N GLU A 90 7.22 -4.49 -5.13
CA GLU A 90 7.62 -3.93 -6.42
C GLU A 90 6.58 -4.20 -7.53
N LEU A 91 6.02 -5.40 -7.57
CA LEU A 91 4.96 -5.76 -8.51
C LEU A 91 3.66 -5.03 -8.18
N GLN A 92 3.28 -4.98 -6.89
CA GLN A 92 2.09 -4.24 -6.44
C GLN A 92 2.16 -2.76 -6.81
N LYS A 93 3.33 -2.14 -6.58
CA LYS A 93 3.60 -0.74 -6.97
C LYS A 93 3.53 -0.58 -8.49
N LYS A 94 4.16 -1.48 -9.25
CA LYS A 94 4.19 -1.43 -10.71
C LYS A 94 2.79 -1.55 -11.31
N PHE A 95 1.97 -2.45 -10.79
CA PHE A 95 0.57 -2.60 -11.18
C PHE A 95 -0.15 -1.25 -11.15
N VAL A 96 -0.10 -0.54 -10.02
CA VAL A 96 -0.80 0.76 -9.87
C VAL A 96 -0.11 1.91 -10.62
N LYS A 97 1.23 1.86 -10.76
CA LYS A 97 2.03 2.97 -11.31
C LYS A 97 1.71 3.26 -12.79
N CYS A 98 1.38 2.24 -13.58
CA CYS A 98 1.24 2.35 -15.03
C CYS A 98 -0.10 2.93 -15.52
N TYR A 99 -1.04 3.24 -14.63
CA TYR A 99 -2.37 3.70 -15.04
C TYR A 99 -2.47 5.21 -15.39
N PRO A 100 -3.48 5.60 -16.19
CA PRO A 100 -3.73 6.98 -16.59
C PRO A 100 -3.93 7.94 -15.40
N ALA A 101 -3.63 9.22 -15.61
CA ALA A 101 -3.73 10.25 -14.57
C ALA A 101 -5.17 10.38 -14.01
N LYS A 102 -6.19 10.23 -14.87
CA LYS A 102 -7.59 10.32 -14.47
C LYS A 102 -7.99 9.15 -13.55
N LEU A 103 -7.55 7.93 -13.84
CA LEU A 103 -7.74 6.78 -12.95
C LEU A 103 -7.02 6.97 -11.61
N LYS A 104 -5.80 7.51 -11.62
CA LYS A 104 -5.09 7.86 -10.37
C LYS A 104 -5.86 8.88 -9.53
N ASN A 105 -6.59 9.80 -10.16
CA ASN A 105 -7.46 10.73 -9.43
C ASN A 105 -8.69 10.03 -8.84
N LEU A 106 -9.28 9.07 -9.54
CA LEU A 106 -10.34 8.23 -8.99
C LEU A 106 -9.84 7.41 -7.79
N LEU A 107 -8.66 6.79 -7.88
CA LEU A 107 -8.02 6.10 -6.75
C LEU A 107 -7.81 7.02 -5.55
N ARG A 108 -7.37 8.26 -5.77
CA ARG A 108 -7.26 9.27 -4.69
C ARG A 108 -8.61 9.61 -4.07
N LEU A 109 -9.66 9.76 -4.89
CA LEU A 109 -11.01 10.05 -4.43
C LEU A 109 -11.56 8.92 -3.56
N VAL A 110 -11.45 7.66 -4.01
CA VAL A 110 -11.87 6.48 -3.24
C VAL A 110 -11.10 6.37 -1.93
N LYS A 111 -9.78 6.58 -1.96
CA LYS A 111 -8.95 6.55 -0.74
C LYS A 111 -9.31 7.68 0.24
N HIS A 112 -9.62 8.86 -0.27
CA HIS A 112 -10.04 9.99 0.56
C HIS A 112 -11.39 9.70 1.22
N TRP A 113 -12.38 9.24 0.46
CA TRP A 113 -13.67 8.80 1.00
C TRP A 113 -13.49 7.70 2.06
N TYR A 114 -12.70 6.67 1.77
CA TYR A 114 -12.45 5.60 2.73
C TYR A 114 -11.83 6.09 4.03
N LYS A 115 -10.84 6.98 3.94
CA LYS A 115 -10.10 7.49 5.11
C LYS A 115 -10.90 8.49 5.93
N GLU A 116 -11.58 9.42 5.29
CA GLU A 116 -12.19 10.59 5.95
C GLU A 116 -13.68 10.39 6.23
N VAL A 117 -14.35 9.44 5.56
CA VAL A 117 -15.78 9.19 5.72
C VAL A 117 -16.03 7.80 6.31
N LEU A 118 -15.59 6.73 5.64
CA LEU A 118 -15.96 5.37 6.03
C LEU A 118 -15.30 4.94 7.35
N LYS A 119 -13.98 5.11 7.46
CA LYS A 119 -13.23 4.67 8.65
C LYS A 119 -13.65 5.41 9.93
N PRO A 120 -13.88 6.73 9.94
CA PRO A 120 -14.35 7.43 11.14
C PRO A 120 -15.79 7.06 11.54
N GLN A 121 -16.65 6.73 10.58
CA GLN A 121 -18.03 6.28 10.87
C GLN A 121 -18.07 4.84 11.40
N HIS A 122 -17.10 4.01 11.02
CA HIS A 122 -17.02 2.60 11.41
C HIS A 122 -15.64 2.26 12.00
N PRO A 123 -15.28 2.83 13.17
CA PRO A 123 -13.93 2.72 13.71
C PRO A 123 -13.56 1.30 14.16
N THR A 124 -14.54 0.47 14.47
CA THR A 124 -14.37 -0.91 14.95
C THR A 124 -14.70 -1.96 13.89
N ALA A 125 -15.19 -1.55 12.72
CA ALA A 125 -15.51 -2.49 11.65
C ALA A 125 -14.23 -3.03 11.02
N ASP A 126 -14.25 -4.32 10.66
CA ASP A 126 -13.18 -4.94 9.88
C ASP A 126 -13.34 -4.51 8.42
N LEU A 127 -12.87 -3.29 8.12
CA LEU A 127 -12.97 -2.71 6.80
C LEU A 127 -11.94 -3.32 5.85
N PRO A 128 -12.25 -3.45 4.54
CA PRO A 128 -11.31 -3.97 3.56
C PRO A 128 -9.98 -3.18 3.57
N PRO A 129 -8.83 -3.85 3.36
CA PRO A 129 -7.56 -3.18 3.24
C PRO A 129 -7.57 -2.14 2.11
N LYS A 130 -6.83 -1.03 2.29
CA LYS A 130 -6.71 0.03 1.28
C LYS A 130 -6.32 -0.50 -0.11
N TYR A 131 -5.45 -1.51 -0.17
CA TYR A 131 -5.03 -2.11 -1.43
C TYR A 131 -6.18 -2.86 -2.13
N ALA A 132 -7.09 -3.48 -1.40
CA ALA A 132 -8.28 -4.12 -1.98
C ALA A 132 -9.18 -3.07 -2.68
N LEU A 133 -9.32 -1.88 -2.10
CA LEU A 133 -10.05 -0.78 -2.73
C LEU A 133 -9.36 -0.25 -3.99
N GLU A 134 -8.03 -0.22 -4.00
CA GLU A 134 -7.26 0.14 -5.20
C GLU A 134 -7.51 -0.86 -6.34
N LEU A 135 -7.45 -2.17 -6.03
CA LEU A 135 -7.76 -3.22 -6.99
C LEU A 135 -9.20 -3.15 -7.49
N LEU A 136 -10.17 -2.97 -6.60
CA LEU A 136 -11.58 -2.86 -6.96
C LEU A 136 -11.85 -1.64 -7.85
N THR A 137 -11.20 -0.51 -7.56
CA THR A 137 -11.30 0.71 -8.36
C THR A 137 -10.75 0.51 -9.76
N ILE A 138 -9.61 -0.18 -9.88
CA ILE A 138 -9.01 -0.51 -11.17
C ILE A 138 -9.93 -1.45 -11.95
N TYR A 139 -10.44 -2.51 -11.32
CA TYR A 139 -11.40 -3.43 -11.92
C TYR A 139 -12.66 -2.71 -12.45
N ALA A 140 -13.26 -1.85 -11.62
CA ALA A 140 -14.44 -1.07 -12.00
C ALA A 140 -14.19 -0.21 -13.26
N TRP A 141 -13.01 0.39 -13.34
CA TRP A 141 -12.59 1.20 -14.49
C TRP A 141 -12.29 0.34 -15.73
N GLU A 142 -11.53 -0.75 -15.58
CA GLU A 142 -11.19 -1.65 -16.68
C GLU A 142 -12.46 -2.21 -17.35
N VAL A 143 -13.40 -2.72 -16.55
CA VAL A 143 -14.63 -3.34 -17.04
C VAL A 143 -15.67 -2.30 -17.46
N GLY A 144 -15.87 -1.26 -16.66
CA GLY A 144 -16.94 -0.28 -16.88
C GLY A 144 -16.63 0.72 -18.01
N THR A 145 -15.37 0.90 -18.36
CA THR A 145 -14.94 1.90 -19.35
C THR A 145 -14.11 1.32 -20.49
N ASP A 146 -13.92 0.00 -20.54
CA ASP A 146 -13.00 -0.68 -21.46
C ASP A 146 -11.60 -0.06 -21.43
N SER A 147 -11.11 0.19 -20.22
CA SER A 147 -9.82 0.86 -19.96
C SER A 147 -9.66 2.24 -20.65
N SER A 148 -10.76 2.96 -20.88
CA SER A 148 -10.74 4.29 -21.51
C SER A 148 -10.10 5.33 -20.58
N GLU A 149 -9.20 6.16 -21.14
CA GLU A 149 -8.66 7.33 -20.43
C GLU A 149 -9.73 8.40 -20.16
N SER A 150 -10.80 8.41 -20.96
CA SER A 150 -11.91 9.34 -20.84
C SER A 150 -13.13 8.64 -20.24
N PHE A 151 -13.37 8.91 -18.97
CA PHE A 151 -14.56 8.44 -18.24
C PHE A 151 -15.11 9.51 -17.30
N ASN A 152 -16.37 9.38 -16.88
CA ASN A 152 -16.95 10.29 -15.90
C ASN A 152 -16.49 9.93 -14.47
N MET A 153 -15.94 10.90 -13.73
CA MET A 153 -15.38 10.65 -12.39
C MET A 153 -16.45 10.30 -11.35
N ALA A 154 -17.62 10.94 -11.42
CA ALA A 154 -18.71 10.68 -10.48
C ALA A 154 -19.33 9.30 -10.73
N GLU A 155 -19.48 8.92 -12.00
CA GLU A 155 -19.92 7.58 -12.38
C GLU A 155 -18.92 6.51 -11.91
N GLY A 156 -17.62 6.69 -12.21
CA GLY A 156 -16.60 5.76 -11.74
C GLY A 156 -16.57 5.61 -10.21
N PHE A 157 -16.76 6.70 -9.47
CA PHE A 157 -16.84 6.65 -8.01
C PHE A 157 -18.10 5.90 -7.53
N ARG A 158 -19.27 6.20 -8.12
CA ARG A 158 -20.53 5.49 -7.82
C ARG A 158 -20.40 4.00 -8.09
N THR A 159 -19.83 3.59 -9.22
CA THR A 159 -19.62 2.19 -9.57
C THR A 159 -18.78 1.46 -8.53
N VAL A 160 -17.70 2.09 -8.03
CA VAL A 160 -16.90 1.49 -6.95
C VAL A 160 -17.70 1.29 -5.68
N LEU A 161 -18.55 2.26 -5.30
CA LEU A 161 -19.41 2.13 -4.12
C LEU A 161 -20.48 1.04 -4.31
N GLU A 162 -21.08 0.95 -5.49
CA GLU A 162 -22.07 -0.09 -5.81
C GLU A 162 -21.45 -1.49 -5.74
N LEU A 163 -20.23 -1.66 -6.25
CA LEU A 163 -19.50 -2.93 -6.15
C LEU A 163 -19.19 -3.31 -4.69
N LEU A 164 -18.91 -2.33 -3.83
CA LEU A 164 -18.71 -2.57 -2.39
C LEU A 164 -20.00 -3.00 -1.68
N CYS A 165 -21.17 -2.61 -2.17
CA CYS A 165 -22.45 -3.04 -1.60
C CYS A 165 -22.89 -4.44 -2.06
N GLN A 166 -22.22 -5.04 -3.05
CA GLN A 166 -22.55 -6.35 -3.59
C GLN A 166 -21.86 -7.51 -2.85
N HIS A 167 -20.98 -7.20 -1.90
CA HIS A 167 -20.19 -8.15 -1.10
C HIS A 167 -20.21 -7.74 0.37
#